data_AF-A0A819RQ80-F1
#
_entry.id   AF-A0A819RQ80-F1
#
_cell.length_a   1.000
_cell.length_b   1.000
_cell.length_c   1.000
_cell.angle_alpha   90.00
_cell.angle_beta   90.00
_cell.angle_gamma   90.00
#
_symmetry.space_group_name_H-M   'P 1'
#
loop_
_entity.id
_entity.type
_entity.pdbx_description
1 polymer ?
#
loop_
_entity_poly.entity_id
_entity_poly.type
_entity_poly.pdbx_seq_one_letter_code
_entity_poly.pdbx_strand_id
1 'polypeptide(L)'
;MSELIGTQQRITCPECRESHPVPANWTTDWFDRVLDDITSDLKTNENDINQKIIKFVQESYYRFGPQSDRLHIKSVELVSNVRLKEALEKCKSTIGKPEVVTLLHGTTRKAALAISGQGFRIPTSFDRDPTNPNEGELKFGKAIYFAEAKKATEYGKNTLVLTDCILGSVQEKDESELKLTPEIMQRRGYNTIHYSNSEEGFVNQEWAIYKTEQCYPLCIIEYEFLDPSSASEQELVEKINKMNHINPDWNILHKALIGTDNQCKEALRFIGDAGSKGTAQASRLMYLLLQNLTKEQVNALFKRPNETIRILFLRALWQTGRRDHNLQSYIHNTLDWSLLCESLHSSYADVSWRACGVITNIAAIVANVRPLLVSSDLLNQLMSLLKRAVQFTDKICILTVLNLLANIAVTEHSIMKQKKDILDYINGHLLDHHDEEIQEAGNRLFCNIIGKGTISPDWQRKGYVSTMMAPTIQ
;
A
#
# COMPACT_ATOMS: atom_id res chain seq x y z
N MET A 1 -53.91 21.01 20.62
CA MET A 1 -53.64 20.89 19.17
C MET A 1 -52.62 21.95 18.81
N SER A 2 -51.34 21.62 18.97
CA SER A 2 -50.20 22.43 18.56
C SER A 2 -49.22 21.46 17.91
N GLU A 3 -49.17 21.49 16.58
CA GLU A 3 -48.29 20.67 15.76
C GLU A 3 -46.84 21.01 16.08
N LEU A 4 -46.09 20.02 16.58
CA LEU A 4 -44.63 20.02 16.57
C LEU A 4 -44.18 19.78 15.13
N ILE A 5 -44.03 20.85 14.37
CA ILE A 5 -43.38 20.82 13.05
C ILE A 5 -41.90 20.51 13.31
N GLY A 6 -41.51 19.26 13.11
CA GLY A 6 -40.12 18.82 13.15
C GLY A 6 -39.33 19.53 12.06
N THR A 7 -38.33 20.32 12.45
CA THR A 7 -37.39 20.93 11.51
C THR A 7 -36.54 19.83 10.88
N GLN A 8 -36.88 19.42 9.65
CA GLN A 8 -36.03 18.56 8.82
C GLN A 8 -34.64 19.20 8.69
N GLN A 9 -33.59 18.45 9.06
CA GLN A 9 -32.21 18.84 8.75
C GLN A 9 -32.08 19.04 7.24
N ARG A 10 -31.48 20.17 6.86
CA ARG A 10 -31.17 20.50 5.47
C ARG A 10 -29.66 20.55 5.31
N ILE A 11 -29.15 19.93 4.26
CA ILE A 11 -27.74 20.02 3.87
C ILE A 11 -27.66 20.99 2.69
N THR A 12 -26.76 21.96 2.79
CA THR A 12 -26.51 22.93 1.72
C THR A 12 -25.44 22.38 0.79
N CYS A 13 -25.77 22.21 -0.48
CA CYS A 13 -24.84 21.74 -1.50
C CYS A 13 -23.69 22.77 -1.67
N PRO A 14 -22.41 22.37 -1.59
CA PRO A 14 -21.29 23.31 -1.70
C PRO A 14 -21.19 23.98 -3.08
N GLU A 15 -21.64 23.30 -4.14
CA GLU A 15 -21.50 23.79 -5.52
C GLU A 15 -22.64 24.71 -5.95
N CYS A 16 -23.89 24.39 -5.61
CA CYS A 16 -25.05 25.20 -6.02
C CYS A 16 -25.66 26.06 -4.91
N ARG A 17 -25.20 25.90 -3.65
CA ARG A 17 -25.71 26.60 -2.45
C ARG A 17 -27.21 26.39 -2.16
N GLU A 18 -27.86 25.44 -2.82
CA GLU A 18 -29.24 25.06 -2.52
C GLU A 18 -29.29 24.14 -1.29
N SER A 19 -30.24 24.42 -0.40
CA SER A 19 -30.48 23.62 0.80
C SER A 19 -31.48 22.51 0.50
N HIS A 20 -31.01 21.27 0.45
CA HIS A 20 -31.85 20.10 0.19
C HIS A 20 -32.27 19.44 1.50
N PRO A 21 -33.53 18.99 1.63
CA PRO A 21 -33.96 18.19 2.77
C PRO A 21 -33.23 16.85 2.78
N VAL A 22 -32.72 16.42 3.94
CA VAL A 22 -32.15 15.08 4.10
C VAL A 22 -33.29 14.06 3.93
N PRO A 23 -33.26 13.17 2.93
CA PRO A 23 -34.32 12.18 2.75
C PRO A 23 -34.39 11.25 3.96
N ALA A 24 -35.59 11.03 4.51
CA ALA A 24 -35.84 10.23 5.71
C ALA A 24 -35.52 8.71 5.56
N ASN A 25 -35.09 8.30 4.37
CA ASN A 25 -34.88 6.93 3.91
C ASN A 25 -33.42 6.62 3.57
N TRP A 26 -32.46 7.43 4.07
CA TRP A 26 -31.01 7.24 3.87
C TRP A 26 -30.30 6.48 4.99
N THR A 27 -31.00 6.04 6.05
CA THR A 27 -30.34 5.63 7.30
C THR A 27 -30.07 4.13 7.51
N THR A 28 -30.47 3.26 6.58
CA THR A 28 -30.19 1.80 6.63
C THR A 28 -30.07 1.21 5.23
N ASP A 29 -30.99 1.58 4.36
CA ASP A 29 -31.21 0.96 3.05
C ASP A 29 -30.05 1.15 2.03
N TRP A 30 -29.24 2.20 2.14
CA TRP A 30 -28.05 2.40 1.28
C TRP A 30 -26.82 1.67 1.84
N PHE A 31 -26.70 1.63 3.17
CA PHE A 31 -25.62 0.98 3.90
C PHE A 31 -25.66 -0.54 3.70
N ASP A 32 -26.84 -1.13 3.80
CA ASP A 32 -27.08 -2.56 3.57
C ASP A 32 -26.84 -2.94 2.09
N ARG A 33 -27.18 -2.06 1.14
CA ARG A 33 -26.93 -2.28 -0.30
C ARG A 33 -25.44 -2.27 -0.68
N VAL A 34 -24.66 -1.34 -0.13
CA VAL A 34 -23.20 -1.30 -0.38
C VAL A 34 -22.51 -2.51 0.24
N LEU A 35 -22.99 -2.99 1.39
CA LEU A 35 -22.48 -4.17 2.08
C LEU A 35 -22.88 -5.47 1.38
N ASP A 36 -24.13 -5.59 0.89
CA ASP A 36 -24.59 -6.71 0.07
C ASP A 36 -23.82 -6.78 -1.26
N ASP A 37 -23.48 -5.64 -1.88
CA ASP A 37 -22.62 -5.62 -3.08
C ASP A 37 -21.17 -6.01 -2.79
N ILE A 38 -20.62 -5.64 -1.62
CA ILE A 38 -19.25 -6.01 -1.20
C ILE A 38 -19.16 -7.50 -0.87
N THR A 39 -20.22 -8.08 -0.28
CA THR A 39 -20.22 -9.49 0.17
C THR A 39 -20.77 -10.47 -0.85
N SER A 40 -21.69 -10.07 -1.75
CA SER A 40 -22.29 -10.95 -2.76
C SER A 40 -21.47 -11.09 -4.05
N ASP A 41 -20.53 -10.17 -4.33
CA ASP A 41 -19.94 -10.05 -5.65
C ASP A 41 -18.40 -10.03 -5.68
N LEU A 42 -17.78 -11.04 -5.06
CA LEU A 42 -16.33 -11.34 -5.17
C LEU A 42 -15.86 -11.72 -6.62
N LYS A 43 -16.68 -11.42 -7.64
CA LYS A 43 -16.33 -11.47 -9.07
C LYS A 43 -16.09 -10.08 -9.68
N THR A 44 -16.27 -8.99 -8.92
CA THR A 44 -15.98 -7.62 -9.38
C THR A 44 -14.52 -7.20 -9.13
N ASN A 45 -14.07 -6.24 -9.94
CA ASN A 45 -12.72 -5.68 -9.92
C ASN A 45 -12.39 -5.13 -8.52
N GLU A 46 -11.32 -5.63 -7.89
CA GLU A 46 -10.83 -5.21 -6.56
C GLU A 46 -10.67 -3.68 -6.40
N ASN A 47 -10.52 -2.94 -7.51
CA ASN A 47 -10.57 -1.47 -7.50
C ASN A 47 -11.92 -0.90 -7.03
N ASP A 48 -13.05 -1.50 -7.40
CA ASP A 48 -14.38 -1.04 -6.99
C ASP A 48 -14.59 -1.25 -5.49
N ILE A 49 -14.14 -2.39 -4.96
CA ILE A 49 -14.17 -2.70 -3.52
C ILE A 49 -13.35 -1.69 -2.72
N ASN A 50 -12.13 -1.38 -3.16
CA ASN A 50 -11.28 -0.39 -2.49
C ASN A 50 -11.92 1.01 -2.48
N GLN A 51 -12.53 1.44 -3.58
CA GLN A 51 -13.23 2.73 -3.63
C GLN A 51 -14.44 2.77 -2.70
N LYS A 52 -15.23 1.69 -2.64
CA LYS A 52 -16.34 1.57 -1.69
C LYS A 52 -15.86 1.65 -0.24
N ILE A 53 -14.75 0.99 0.10
CA ILE A 53 -14.15 1.05 1.44
C ILE A 53 -13.64 2.46 1.77
N ILE A 54 -12.91 3.09 0.85
CA ILE A 54 -12.42 4.46 1.04
C ILE A 54 -13.59 5.41 1.30
N LYS A 55 -14.61 5.35 0.45
CA LYS A 55 -15.83 6.14 0.58
C LYS A 55 -16.52 5.90 1.91
N PHE A 56 -16.70 4.64 2.31
CA PHE A 56 -17.28 4.25 3.59
C PHE A 56 -16.54 4.89 4.78
N VAL A 57 -15.21 4.78 4.82
CA VAL A 57 -14.42 5.32 5.94
C VAL A 57 -14.47 6.85 5.96
N GLN A 58 -14.37 7.50 4.80
CA GLN A 58 -14.41 8.95 4.71
C GLN A 58 -15.79 9.50 5.07
N GLU A 59 -16.87 8.90 4.58
CA GLU A 59 -18.23 9.30 4.94
C GLU A 59 -18.51 9.08 6.43
N SER A 60 -18.08 7.94 6.99
CA SER A 60 -18.14 7.70 8.43
C SER A 60 -17.33 8.74 9.20
N TYR A 61 -16.17 9.18 8.70
CA TYR A 61 -15.37 10.19 9.39
C TYR A 61 -16.04 11.57 9.34
N TYR A 62 -16.42 12.05 8.16
CA TYR A 62 -16.99 13.39 7.97
C TYR A 62 -18.41 13.53 8.50
N ARG A 63 -19.14 12.43 8.68
CA ARG A 63 -20.45 12.44 9.35
C ARG A 63 -20.35 12.78 10.84
N PHE A 64 -19.25 12.40 11.49
CA PHE A 64 -19.10 12.49 12.95
C PHE A 64 -17.86 13.29 13.41
N GLY A 65 -17.12 13.88 12.49
CA GLY A 65 -15.88 14.62 12.75
C GLY A 65 -15.89 16.07 12.26
N PRO A 66 -14.91 16.87 12.70
CA PRO A 66 -14.78 18.24 12.25
C PRO A 66 -14.42 18.27 10.76
N GLN A 67 -15.10 19.13 9.99
CA GLN A 67 -14.82 19.29 8.55
C GLN A 67 -13.45 19.93 8.27
N SER A 68 -12.77 20.44 9.30
CA SER A 68 -11.42 21.01 9.18
C SER A 68 -10.37 19.95 8.87
N ASP A 69 -10.54 18.72 9.34
CA ASP A 69 -9.51 17.69 9.24
C ASP A 69 -9.77 16.81 8.03
N ARG A 70 -8.85 16.81 7.05
CA ARG A 70 -9.01 16.00 5.84
C ARG A 70 -8.36 14.63 6.02
N LEU A 71 -9.20 13.62 6.26
CA LEU A 71 -8.79 12.22 6.32
C LEU A 71 -8.47 11.68 4.92
N HIS A 72 -7.20 11.33 4.70
CA HIS A 72 -6.72 10.69 3.48
C HIS A 72 -6.40 9.22 3.72
N ILE A 73 -6.98 8.33 2.92
CA ILE A 73 -6.68 6.90 2.94
C ILE A 73 -5.49 6.60 2.03
N LYS A 74 -4.39 6.13 2.61
CA LYS A 74 -3.15 5.78 1.90
C LYS A 74 -3.23 4.43 1.21
N SER A 75 -3.81 3.45 1.90
CA SER A 75 -3.88 2.08 1.42
C SER A 75 -5.04 1.32 2.06
N VAL A 76 -5.55 0.34 1.33
CA VAL A 76 -6.53 -0.64 1.78
C VAL A 76 -5.98 -2.01 1.43
N GLU A 77 -5.84 -2.87 2.44
CA GLU A 77 -5.34 -4.25 2.30
C GLU A 77 -6.43 -5.22 2.74
N LEU A 78 -6.99 -5.99 1.81
CA LEU A 78 -8.01 -6.99 2.11
C LEU A 78 -7.44 -8.13 2.95
N VAL A 79 -8.18 -8.55 3.97
CA VAL A 79 -7.83 -9.66 4.84
C VAL A 79 -8.59 -10.90 4.39
N SER A 80 -7.83 -11.97 4.10
CA SER A 80 -8.38 -13.29 3.81
C SER A 80 -7.83 -14.29 4.82
N ASN A 81 -8.68 -14.68 5.78
CA ASN A 81 -8.34 -15.66 6.79
C ASN A 81 -9.49 -16.64 7.01
N VAL A 82 -9.41 -17.79 6.32
CA VAL A 82 -10.45 -18.83 6.31
C VAL A 82 -10.79 -19.27 7.73
N ARG A 83 -9.80 -19.45 8.61
CA ARG A 83 -10.00 -19.87 10.00
C ARG A 83 -10.84 -18.87 10.79
N LEU A 84 -10.57 -17.56 10.63
CA LEU A 84 -11.33 -16.52 11.32
C LEU A 84 -12.74 -16.40 10.75
N LYS A 85 -12.89 -16.54 9.43
CA LYS A 85 -14.20 -16.55 8.77
C LYS A 85 -15.07 -17.71 9.24
N GLU A 86 -14.51 -18.92 9.33
CA GLU A 86 -15.20 -20.10 9.88
C GLU A 86 -15.58 -19.90 11.36
N ALA A 87 -14.72 -19.26 12.15
CA ALA A 87 -15.03 -18.93 13.54
C ALA A 87 -16.21 -17.95 13.65
N LEU A 88 -16.26 -16.95 12.77
CA LEU A 88 -17.38 -16.01 12.67
C LEU A 88 -18.68 -16.71 12.29
N GLU A 89 -18.68 -17.54 11.23
CA GLU A 89 -19.86 -18.28 10.79
C GLU A 89 -20.37 -19.25 11.87
N LYS A 90 -19.46 -19.94 12.57
CA LYS A 90 -19.81 -20.76 13.71
C LYS A 90 -20.44 -19.92 14.83
N CYS A 91 -19.87 -18.76 15.14
CA CYS A 91 -20.44 -17.82 16.11
C CYS A 91 -21.86 -17.40 15.70
N LYS A 92 -22.04 -17.01 14.43
CA LYS A 92 -23.32 -16.61 13.83
C LYS A 92 -24.40 -17.67 14.00
N SER A 93 -24.05 -18.94 13.84
CA SER A 93 -24.99 -20.07 14.02
C SER A 93 -25.39 -20.36 15.47
N THR A 94 -24.61 -19.87 16.45
CA THR A 94 -24.80 -20.17 17.88
C THR A 94 -25.34 -19.01 18.69
N ILE A 95 -25.18 -17.78 18.20
CA ILE A 95 -25.69 -16.59 18.86
C ILE A 95 -27.19 -16.44 18.54
N GLY A 96 -28.01 -16.16 19.55
CA GLY A 96 -29.46 -16.16 19.38
C GLY A 96 -30.02 -15.05 18.47
N LYS A 97 -29.25 -13.97 18.26
CA LYS A 97 -29.63 -12.80 17.43
C LYS A 97 -28.41 -12.33 16.61
N PRO A 98 -28.07 -13.00 15.50
CA PRO A 98 -26.88 -12.68 14.71
C PRO A 98 -27.11 -11.44 13.84
N GLU A 99 -27.12 -10.26 14.44
CA GLU A 99 -26.98 -9.00 13.69
C GLU A 99 -25.49 -8.78 13.41
N VAL A 100 -25.14 -8.65 12.13
CA VAL A 100 -23.76 -8.36 11.70
C VAL A 100 -23.69 -6.88 11.33
N VAL A 101 -22.76 -6.17 11.93
CA VAL A 101 -22.49 -4.76 11.63
C VAL A 101 -21.01 -4.60 11.32
N THR A 102 -20.69 -3.85 10.28
CA THR A 102 -19.30 -3.54 9.93
C THR A 102 -18.84 -2.29 10.68
N LEU A 103 -17.81 -2.44 11.52
CA LEU A 103 -17.30 -1.39 12.39
C LEU A 103 -15.78 -1.20 12.23
N LEU A 104 -15.25 -0.08 12.74
CA LEU A 104 -13.83 0.24 12.66
C LEU A 104 -13.13 0.05 14.02
N HIS A 105 -11.90 -0.44 13.97
CA HIS A 105 -11.01 -0.55 15.12
C HIS A 105 -9.72 0.24 14.87
N GLY A 106 -9.47 1.26 15.68
CA GLY A 106 -8.23 2.03 15.65
C GLY A 106 -7.09 1.28 16.32
N THR A 107 -5.95 1.12 15.63
CA THR A 107 -4.80 0.42 16.20
C THR A 107 -3.47 0.83 15.54
N THR A 108 -2.39 0.11 15.85
CA THR A 108 -1.09 0.25 15.17
C THR A 108 -0.99 -0.73 14.01
N ARG A 109 -0.23 -0.42 12.96
CA ARG A 109 -0.01 -1.34 11.83
C ARG A 109 0.46 -2.74 12.25
N LYS A 110 1.38 -2.81 13.21
CA LYS A 110 1.87 -4.09 13.77
C LYS A 110 0.74 -4.90 14.41
N ALA A 111 -0.15 -4.26 15.16
CA ALA A 111 -1.29 -4.91 15.78
C ALA A 111 -2.35 -5.30 14.74
N ALA A 112 -2.61 -4.47 13.73
CA ALA A 112 -3.52 -4.80 12.63
C ALA A 112 -3.08 -6.06 11.87
N LEU A 113 -1.78 -6.20 11.59
CA LEU A 113 -1.22 -7.41 10.97
C LEU A 113 -1.34 -8.65 11.88
N ALA A 114 -1.22 -8.47 13.20
CA ALA A 114 -1.45 -9.56 14.14
C ALA A 114 -2.93 -9.98 14.19
N ILE A 115 -3.84 -9.01 14.18
CA ILE A 115 -5.29 -9.22 14.15
C ILE A 115 -5.70 -9.95 12.86
N SER A 116 -5.19 -9.55 11.70
CA SER A 116 -5.51 -10.21 10.43
C SER A 116 -5.06 -11.67 10.37
N GLY A 117 -3.91 -12.00 10.98
CA GLY A 117 -3.40 -13.36 11.04
C GLY A 117 -4.05 -14.23 12.13
N GLN A 118 -4.30 -13.65 13.31
CA GLN A 118 -4.58 -14.42 14.52
C GLN A 118 -5.97 -14.19 15.11
N GLY A 119 -6.66 -13.14 14.69
CA GLY A 119 -7.90 -12.66 15.27
C GLY A 119 -7.65 -11.63 16.37
N PHE A 120 -8.74 -10.98 16.80
CA PHE A 120 -8.71 -10.09 17.95
C PHE A 120 -8.39 -10.85 19.24
N ARG A 121 -7.94 -10.12 20.26
CA ARG A 121 -7.67 -10.65 21.60
C ARG A 121 -8.28 -9.72 22.63
N ILE A 122 -8.84 -10.30 23.68
CA ILE A 122 -9.30 -9.56 24.85
C ILE A 122 -8.11 -9.39 25.81
N PRO A 123 -7.85 -8.18 26.34
CA PRO A 123 -6.71 -7.94 27.22
C PRO A 123 -6.79 -8.78 28.50
N THR A 124 -5.66 -9.39 28.89
CA THR A 124 -5.57 -10.27 30.07
C THR A 124 -5.26 -9.52 31.37
N SER A 125 -4.49 -8.42 31.31
CA SER A 125 -4.15 -7.57 32.45
C SER A 125 -4.48 -6.09 32.17
N PHE A 126 -4.64 -5.33 33.25
CA PHE A 126 -4.78 -3.87 33.26
C PHE A 126 -3.64 -3.30 34.08
N ASP A 127 -2.44 -3.26 33.50
CA ASP A 127 -1.39 -2.47 34.13
C ASP A 127 -1.58 -1.04 33.65
N ARG A 128 -2.18 -0.21 34.53
CA ARG A 128 -2.19 1.25 34.36
C ARG A 128 -0.76 1.67 34.07
N ASP A 129 -0.52 2.39 32.99
CA ASP A 129 0.75 3.09 32.86
C ASP A 129 0.76 4.19 33.93
N PRO A 130 1.61 4.09 34.97
CA PRO A 130 1.64 5.07 36.04
C PRO A 130 2.13 6.44 35.56
N THR A 131 2.71 6.52 34.35
CA THR A 131 3.23 7.76 33.76
C THR A 131 2.22 8.50 32.89
N ASN A 132 1.08 7.87 32.55
CA ASN A 132 0.05 8.49 31.71
C ASN A 132 -1.38 8.17 32.21
N PRO A 133 -1.87 8.86 33.26
CA PRO A 133 -3.14 8.55 33.92
C PRO A 133 -4.39 8.75 33.04
N ASN A 134 -4.25 9.40 31.89
CA ASN A 134 -5.33 9.64 30.92
C ASN A 134 -5.29 8.68 29.71
N GLU A 135 -4.24 7.88 29.53
CA GLU A 135 -4.21 6.85 28.51
C GLU A 135 -4.90 5.57 29.03
N GLY A 136 -6.10 5.30 28.52
CA GLY A 136 -6.62 3.93 28.45
C GLY A 136 -7.58 3.47 29.55
N GLU A 137 -8.49 4.33 30.03
CA GLU A 137 -9.66 3.80 30.75
C GLU A 137 -10.63 3.15 29.75
N LEU A 138 -10.57 1.81 29.66
CA LEU A 138 -11.57 1.04 28.92
C LEU A 138 -12.92 1.22 29.63
N LYS A 139 -13.80 2.05 29.05
CA LYS A 139 -15.12 2.42 29.62
C LYS A 139 -15.98 1.24 30.06
N PHE A 140 -15.74 0.06 29.49
CA PHE A 140 -16.50 -1.16 29.71
C PHE A 140 -15.58 -2.36 29.99
N GLY A 141 -14.43 -2.15 30.65
CA GLY A 141 -13.56 -3.24 31.06
C GLY A 141 -12.94 -4.04 29.90
N LYS A 142 -12.81 -5.37 30.08
CA LYS A 142 -12.03 -6.23 29.16
C LYS A 142 -12.86 -6.63 27.95
N ALA A 143 -12.77 -5.84 26.89
CA ALA A 143 -13.47 -6.07 25.64
C ALA A 143 -12.61 -5.69 24.43
N ILE A 144 -13.10 -6.03 23.24
CA ILE A 144 -12.62 -5.50 21.97
C ILE A 144 -13.49 -4.28 21.64
N TYR A 145 -12.84 -3.14 21.42
CA TYR A 145 -13.52 -1.86 21.18
C TYR A 145 -13.59 -1.55 19.70
N PHE A 146 -14.78 -1.18 19.26
CA PHE A 146 -15.05 -0.69 17.91
C PHE A 146 -15.78 0.64 17.98
N ALA A 147 -15.62 1.44 16.95
CA ALA A 147 -16.29 2.72 16.83
C ALA A 147 -16.47 3.09 15.35
N GLU A 148 -17.12 4.21 15.11
CA GLU A 148 -17.14 4.85 13.80
C GLU A 148 -15.79 5.53 13.51
N ALA A 149 -15.55 5.91 12.25
CA ALA A 149 -14.23 6.29 11.77
C ALA A 149 -13.59 7.42 12.57
N LYS A 150 -14.32 8.50 12.87
CA LYS A 150 -13.80 9.64 13.64
C LYS A 150 -13.19 9.18 14.96
N LYS A 151 -13.95 8.44 15.75
CA LYS A 151 -13.49 7.98 17.05
C LYS A 151 -12.44 6.89 16.93
N ALA A 152 -12.57 5.96 15.98
CA ALA A 152 -11.55 4.96 15.72
C ALA A 152 -10.21 5.60 15.35
N THR A 153 -10.20 6.73 14.64
CA THR A 153 -8.95 7.43 14.28
C THR A 153 -8.25 8.12 15.45
N GLU A 154 -8.94 8.42 16.55
CA GLU A 154 -8.33 8.97 17.78
C GLU A 154 -7.42 7.94 18.45
N TYR A 155 -7.76 6.65 18.35
CA TYR A 155 -6.98 5.52 18.86
C TYR A 155 -6.08 4.88 17.80
N GLY A 156 -6.37 5.14 16.53
CA GLY A 156 -5.57 4.68 15.39
C GLY A 156 -4.26 5.45 15.30
N LYS A 157 -3.12 4.75 15.37
CA LYS A 157 -1.82 5.35 15.01
C LYS A 157 -1.64 5.25 13.50
N ASN A 158 -2.47 5.98 12.76
CA ASN A 158 -2.55 5.95 11.29
C ASN A 158 -2.99 4.60 10.70
N THR A 159 -3.65 3.75 11.49
CA THR A 159 -4.16 2.46 11.02
C THR A 159 -5.54 2.16 11.61
N LEU A 160 -6.46 1.74 10.75
CA LEU A 160 -7.76 1.19 11.10
C LEU A 160 -7.86 -0.26 10.63
N VAL A 161 -8.71 -1.04 11.29
CA VAL A 161 -9.15 -2.36 10.82
C VAL A 161 -10.66 -2.30 10.64
N LEU A 162 -11.13 -2.50 9.41
CA LEU A 162 -12.55 -2.66 9.12
C LEU A 162 -12.94 -4.10 9.45
N THR A 163 -14.01 -4.28 10.22
CA THR A 163 -14.32 -5.57 10.85
C THR A 163 -15.81 -5.84 10.78
N ASP A 164 -16.21 -7.03 10.35
CA ASP A 164 -17.56 -7.52 10.56
C ASP A 164 -17.72 -8.02 11.99
N CYS A 165 -18.69 -7.46 12.69
CA CYS A 165 -18.96 -7.70 14.09
C CYS A 165 -20.36 -8.26 14.26
N ILE A 166 -20.47 -9.48 14.79
CA ILE A 166 -21.76 -10.05 15.21
C ILE A 166 -22.12 -9.45 16.57
N LEU A 167 -23.15 -8.62 16.66
CA LEU A 167 -23.49 -7.90 17.90
C LEU A 167 -24.18 -8.80 18.94
N GLY A 168 -25.05 -9.73 18.53
CA GLY A 168 -25.76 -10.61 19.46
C GLY A 168 -26.80 -9.86 20.32
N SER A 169 -26.92 -10.25 21.59
CA SER A 169 -27.69 -9.48 22.57
C SER A 169 -26.90 -8.23 22.98
N VAL A 170 -27.37 -7.06 22.55
CA VAL A 170 -26.77 -5.76 22.86
C VAL A 170 -27.35 -5.19 24.16
N GLN A 171 -26.47 -4.68 25.03
CA GLN A 171 -26.84 -3.86 26.19
C GLN A 171 -26.49 -2.40 25.88
N GLU A 172 -27.51 -1.55 25.86
CA GLU A 172 -27.33 -0.10 25.75
C GLU A 172 -26.81 0.48 27.07
N LYS A 173 -25.85 1.40 26.99
CA LYS A 173 -25.26 2.11 28.12
C LYS A 173 -25.07 3.59 27.81
N ASP A 174 -25.31 4.41 28.83
CA ASP A 174 -25.07 5.85 28.90
C ASP A 174 -23.93 6.21 29.88
N GLU A 175 -23.56 5.29 30.78
CA GLU A 175 -22.46 5.44 31.74
C GLU A 175 -21.44 4.30 31.64
N SER A 176 -20.17 4.61 31.95
CA SER A 176 -19.07 3.62 31.96
C SER A 176 -19.22 2.58 33.08
N GLU A 177 -18.87 1.33 32.79
CA GLU A 177 -18.82 0.23 33.77
C GLU A 177 -17.46 -0.51 33.65
N LEU A 178 -16.42 0.04 34.28
CA LEU A 178 -15.02 -0.35 34.10
C LEU A 178 -14.67 -1.80 34.49
N LYS A 179 -15.55 -2.48 35.25
CA LYS A 179 -15.30 -3.83 35.80
C LYS A 179 -15.93 -4.95 34.98
N LEU A 180 -16.46 -4.66 33.78
CA LEU A 180 -17.05 -5.67 32.92
C LEU A 180 -15.98 -6.64 32.37
N THR A 181 -16.38 -7.90 32.26
CA THR A 181 -15.58 -9.03 31.77
C THR A 181 -16.48 -9.95 30.94
N PRO A 182 -15.92 -10.81 30.08
CA PRO A 182 -16.69 -11.79 29.32
C PRO A 182 -17.61 -12.65 30.19
N GLU A 183 -17.17 -13.06 31.37
CA GLU A 183 -17.94 -13.90 32.30
C GLU A 183 -19.11 -13.13 32.93
N ILE A 184 -18.94 -11.82 33.20
CA ILE A 184 -20.04 -10.97 33.68
C ILE A 184 -21.07 -10.78 32.59
N MET A 185 -20.64 -10.46 31.36
CA MET A 185 -21.54 -10.25 30.22
C MET A 185 -22.31 -11.52 29.88
N GLN A 186 -21.65 -12.68 29.87
CA GLN A 186 -22.29 -13.98 29.68
C GLN A 186 -23.35 -14.27 30.75
N ARG A 187 -23.05 -14.03 32.04
CA ARG A 187 -24.03 -14.22 33.13
C ARG A 187 -25.24 -13.29 33.01
N ARG A 188 -25.04 -12.08 32.49
CA ARG A 188 -26.11 -11.11 32.23
C ARG A 188 -26.88 -11.39 30.93
N GLY A 189 -26.44 -12.36 30.12
CA GLY A 189 -27.09 -12.72 28.87
C GLY A 189 -26.84 -11.73 27.72
N TYR A 190 -25.77 -10.92 27.82
CA TYR A 190 -25.38 -9.95 26.79
C TYR A 190 -24.06 -10.36 26.12
N ASN A 191 -23.91 -9.94 24.87
CA ASN A 191 -22.72 -10.21 24.05
C ASN A 191 -21.90 -8.95 23.77
N THR A 192 -22.59 -7.80 23.68
CA THR A 192 -22.02 -6.52 23.27
C THR A 192 -22.59 -5.42 24.14
N ILE A 193 -21.77 -4.44 24.51
CA ILE A 193 -22.23 -3.14 24.99
C ILE A 193 -22.26 -2.19 23.80
N HIS A 194 -23.33 -1.44 23.63
CA HIS A 194 -23.36 -0.26 22.78
C HIS A 194 -23.45 0.98 23.67
N TYR A 195 -22.56 1.92 23.44
CA TYR A 195 -22.49 3.19 24.15
C TYR A 195 -22.59 4.32 23.14
N SER A 196 -23.54 5.19 23.36
CA SER A 196 -23.75 6.37 22.52
C SER A 196 -23.85 7.58 23.42
N ASN A 197 -22.94 8.53 23.26
CA ASN A 197 -23.00 9.83 23.93
C ASN A 197 -22.95 10.96 22.90
N SER A 198 -23.69 12.03 23.13
CA SER A 198 -23.58 13.27 22.37
C SER A 198 -22.62 14.21 23.08
N GLU A 199 -21.41 14.38 22.56
CA GLU A 199 -20.44 15.36 23.04
C GLU A 199 -20.22 16.40 21.95
N GLU A 200 -20.29 17.68 22.32
CA GLU A 200 -20.01 18.82 21.42
C GLU A 200 -20.81 18.82 20.10
N GLY A 201 -22.02 18.25 20.10
CA GLY A 201 -22.88 18.17 18.92
C GLY A 201 -22.60 16.99 17.98
N PHE A 202 -21.65 16.11 18.34
CA PHE A 202 -21.35 14.87 17.62
C PHE A 202 -21.80 13.65 18.43
N VAL A 203 -22.38 12.67 17.75
CA VAL A 203 -22.73 11.38 18.35
C VAL A 203 -21.49 10.50 18.32
N ASN A 204 -20.94 10.20 19.49
CA ASN A 204 -19.82 9.28 19.66
C ASN A 204 -20.37 7.90 20.01
N GLN A 205 -20.36 6.98 19.03
CA GLN A 205 -20.78 5.59 19.23
C GLN A 205 -19.57 4.68 19.46
N GLU A 206 -19.69 3.79 20.44
CA GLU A 206 -18.71 2.76 20.77
C GLU A 206 -19.39 1.42 21.01
N TRP A 207 -18.77 0.35 20.53
CA TRP A 207 -19.19 -1.02 20.78
C TRP A 207 -18.08 -1.77 21.50
N ALA A 208 -18.41 -2.44 22.60
CA ALA A 208 -17.50 -3.30 23.33
C ALA A 208 -17.96 -4.77 23.21
N ILE A 209 -17.16 -5.59 22.54
CA ILE A 209 -17.47 -6.99 22.23
C ILE A 209 -16.61 -7.93 23.08
N TYR A 210 -17.23 -8.95 23.67
CA TYR A 210 -16.61 -9.79 24.72
C TYR A 210 -16.29 -11.22 24.28
N LYS A 211 -16.47 -11.55 23.00
CA LYS A 211 -15.96 -12.81 22.42
C LYS A 211 -15.21 -12.52 21.14
N THR A 212 -14.03 -13.09 20.99
CA THR A 212 -13.16 -12.85 19.85
C THR A 212 -13.73 -13.38 18.54
N GLU A 213 -14.52 -14.45 18.61
CA GLU A 213 -15.16 -15.11 17.47
C GLU A 213 -16.32 -14.30 16.87
N GLN A 214 -16.77 -13.24 17.56
CA GLN A 214 -17.77 -12.31 17.04
C GLN A 214 -17.19 -11.33 16.01
N CYS A 215 -15.87 -11.28 15.83
CA CYS A 215 -15.20 -10.24 15.06
C CYS A 215 -14.34 -10.83 13.92
N TYR A 216 -14.62 -10.45 12.68
CA TYR A 216 -13.84 -10.85 11.51
C TYR A 216 -13.23 -9.64 10.79
N PRO A 217 -11.89 -9.48 10.79
CA PRO A 217 -11.25 -8.38 10.09
C PRO A 217 -11.42 -8.55 8.57
N LEU A 218 -11.99 -7.54 7.92
CA LEU A 218 -12.21 -7.47 6.47
C LEU A 218 -11.02 -6.84 5.74
N CYS A 219 -10.49 -5.74 6.27
CA CYS A 219 -9.34 -5.07 5.69
C CYS A 219 -8.55 -4.25 6.71
N ILE A 220 -7.29 -3.99 6.38
CA ILE A 220 -6.43 -3.03 7.09
C ILE A 220 -6.34 -1.76 6.26
N ILE A 221 -6.53 -0.61 6.90
CA ILE A 221 -6.61 0.69 6.25
C ILE A 221 -5.55 1.60 6.86
N GLU A 222 -4.61 2.08 6.06
CA GLU A 222 -3.66 3.11 6.48
C GLU A 222 -4.17 4.49 6.07
N TYR A 223 -4.03 5.47 6.95
CA TYR A 223 -4.52 6.83 6.70
C TYR A 223 -3.56 7.90 7.21
N GLU A 224 -3.74 9.13 6.74
CA GLU A 224 -3.14 10.32 7.32
C GLU A 224 -4.13 11.48 7.35
N PHE A 225 -3.87 12.44 8.24
CA PHE A 225 -4.54 13.73 8.24
C PHE A 225 -3.71 14.71 7.44
N LEU A 226 -4.35 15.37 6.48
CA LEU A 226 -3.72 16.42 5.71
C LEU A 226 -3.92 17.77 6.41
N ASP A 227 -2.83 18.49 6.64
CA ASP A 227 -2.84 19.81 7.27
C ASP A 227 -3.49 20.85 6.34
N PRO A 228 -4.64 21.45 6.71
CA PRO A 228 -5.34 22.45 5.90
C PRO A 228 -4.52 23.72 5.66
N SER A 229 -3.54 24.01 6.51
CA SER A 229 -2.70 25.21 6.45
C SER A 229 -1.47 25.05 5.54
N SER A 230 -1.18 23.81 5.10
CA SER A 230 0.04 23.47 4.35
C SER A 230 -0.07 23.58 2.83
N ALA A 231 -1.26 23.93 2.30
CA ALA A 231 -1.51 24.16 0.88
C ALA A 231 -2.85 24.89 0.70
N SER A 232 -2.99 25.72 -0.34
CA SER A 232 -4.30 26.31 -0.66
C SER A 232 -5.34 25.20 -0.87
N GLU A 233 -6.60 25.46 -0.54
CA GLU A 233 -7.68 24.47 -0.69
C GLU A 233 -7.72 23.87 -2.11
N GLN A 234 -7.38 24.66 -3.13
CA GLN A 234 -7.18 24.21 -4.51
C GLN A 234 -5.96 23.32 -4.72
N GLU A 235 -4.84 23.53 -4.05
CA GLU A 235 -3.66 22.63 -4.10
C GLU A 235 -3.87 21.33 -3.32
N LEU A 236 -4.65 21.37 -2.24
CA LEU A 236 -5.05 20.18 -1.49
C LEU A 236 -6.10 19.38 -2.24
N VAL A 237 -7.10 20.04 -2.82
CA VAL A 237 -8.06 19.42 -3.75
C VAL A 237 -7.35 18.95 -5.00
N GLU A 238 -6.36 19.67 -5.56
CA GLU A 238 -5.54 19.16 -6.66
C GLU A 238 -4.63 18.02 -6.24
N LYS A 239 -4.07 17.99 -5.03
CA LYS A 239 -3.27 16.85 -4.54
C LYS A 239 -4.18 15.64 -4.33
N ILE A 240 -5.31 15.81 -3.67
CA ILE A 240 -6.32 14.76 -3.44
C ILE A 240 -6.93 14.31 -4.77
N ASN A 241 -7.22 15.21 -5.72
CA ASN A 241 -7.71 14.88 -7.06
C ASN A 241 -6.62 14.27 -7.93
N LYS A 242 -5.36 14.74 -7.88
CA LYS A 242 -4.21 14.11 -8.57
C LYS A 242 -3.84 12.75 -7.96
N MET A 243 -4.25 12.44 -6.74
CA MET A 243 -4.03 11.14 -6.08
C MET A 243 -5.24 10.19 -6.25
N ASN A 244 -6.47 10.69 -6.10
CA ASN A 244 -7.72 9.93 -6.25
C ASN A 244 -8.14 9.76 -7.73
N HIS A 245 -7.73 10.63 -8.65
CA HIS A 245 -7.98 10.50 -10.11
C HIS A 245 -6.79 9.96 -10.91
N ILE A 246 -5.83 9.24 -10.31
CA ILE A 246 -5.05 8.26 -11.09
C ILE A 246 -5.93 7.02 -11.32
N ASN A 247 -7.10 7.23 -11.91
CA ASN A 247 -7.81 6.22 -12.65
C ASN A 247 -7.83 6.71 -14.09
N PRO A 248 -6.66 6.75 -14.77
CA PRO A 248 -6.66 7.04 -16.19
C PRO A 248 -7.61 6.03 -16.82
N ASP A 249 -8.60 6.50 -17.59
CA ASP A 249 -9.43 5.61 -18.39
C ASP A 249 -8.48 4.67 -19.15
N TRP A 250 -8.55 3.38 -18.82
CA TRP A 250 -7.65 2.36 -19.34
C TRP A 250 -7.62 2.36 -20.85
N ASN A 251 -8.76 2.64 -21.48
CA ASN A 251 -8.85 2.74 -22.91
C ASN A 251 -8.08 3.95 -23.44
N ILE A 252 -8.06 5.07 -22.71
CA ILE A 252 -7.29 6.27 -23.08
C ILE A 252 -5.79 6.01 -22.90
N LEU A 253 -5.37 5.44 -21.77
CA LEU A 253 -3.95 5.18 -21.53
C LEU A 253 -3.39 4.10 -22.49
N HIS A 254 -4.15 3.03 -22.72
CA HIS A 254 -3.81 2.00 -23.70
C HIS A 254 -3.73 2.57 -25.12
N LYS A 255 -4.75 3.34 -25.56
CA LYS A 255 -4.73 4.03 -26.86
C LYS A 255 -3.56 5.01 -26.98
N ALA A 256 -3.19 5.69 -25.90
CA ALA A 256 -2.06 6.62 -25.91
C ALA A 256 -0.72 5.91 -26.12
N LEU A 257 -0.51 4.73 -25.52
CA LEU A 257 0.74 3.96 -25.65
C LEU A 257 0.95 3.38 -27.04
N ILE A 258 -0.12 2.93 -27.69
CA ILE A 258 -0.10 2.44 -29.07
C ILE A 258 -0.31 3.55 -30.11
N GLY A 259 -0.60 4.76 -29.65
CA GLY A 259 -0.91 5.92 -30.48
C GLY A 259 0.33 6.62 -31.03
N THR A 260 0.19 7.92 -31.23
CA THR A 260 1.29 8.78 -31.71
C THR A 260 2.43 8.83 -30.68
N ASP A 261 3.65 9.13 -31.14
CA ASP A 261 4.82 9.23 -30.26
C ASP A 261 4.58 10.23 -29.10
N ASN A 262 3.89 11.35 -29.34
CA ASN A 262 3.59 12.33 -28.30
C ASN A 262 2.62 11.77 -27.25
N GLN A 263 1.54 11.09 -27.66
CA GLN A 263 0.62 10.46 -26.72
C GLN A 263 1.31 9.39 -25.88
N CYS A 264 2.18 8.59 -26.52
CA CYS A 264 2.96 7.56 -25.85
C CYS A 264 3.91 8.18 -24.80
N LYS A 265 4.62 9.26 -25.16
CA LYS A 265 5.50 10.00 -24.25
C LYS A 265 4.76 10.52 -23.02
N GLU A 266 3.63 11.20 -23.22
CA GLU A 266 2.85 11.76 -22.10
C GLU A 266 2.32 10.65 -21.18
N ALA A 267 1.82 9.55 -21.74
CA ALA A 267 1.37 8.41 -20.95
C ALA A 267 2.51 7.79 -20.12
N LEU A 268 3.68 7.55 -20.73
CA LEU A 268 4.82 6.97 -20.03
C LEU A 268 5.43 7.93 -18.99
N ARG A 269 5.44 9.24 -19.26
CA ARG A 269 5.87 10.26 -18.30
C ARG A 269 4.95 10.24 -17.08
N PHE A 270 3.64 10.27 -17.30
CA PHE A 270 2.63 10.18 -16.25
C PHE A 270 2.83 8.94 -15.35
N ILE A 271 3.00 7.75 -15.94
CA ILE A 271 3.22 6.51 -15.19
C ILE A 271 4.52 6.58 -14.38
N GLY A 272 5.62 7.05 -14.99
CA GLY A 272 6.90 7.18 -14.32
C GLY A 272 6.88 8.17 -13.16
N ASP A 273 6.15 9.28 -13.31
CA ASP A 273 5.99 10.30 -12.27
C ASP A 273 5.07 9.85 -11.13
N ALA A 274 4.07 9.02 -11.44
CA ALA A 274 3.28 8.33 -10.41
C ALA A 274 4.16 7.33 -9.63
N GLY A 275 5.02 6.58 -10.34
CA GLY A 275 5.93 5.60 -9.73
C GLY A 275 7.00 6.22 -8.83
N SER A 276 7.53 7.41 -9.16
CA SER A 276 8.53 8.09 -8.33
C SER A 276 7.99 8.48 -6.96
N LYS A 277 6.69 8.76 -6.85
CA LYS A 277 5.98 9.02 -5.59
C LYS A 277 5.77 7.76 -4.74
N GLY A 278 6.14 6.58 -5.25
CA GLY A 278 6.09 5.32 -4.52
C GLY A 278 4.67 4.84 -4.19
N THR A 279 3.67 5.26 -4.97
CA THR A 279 2.29 4.83 -4.74
C THR A 279 2.11 3.39 -5.23
N ALA A 280 1.54 2.51 -4.41
CA ALA A 280 1.16 1.15 -4.83
C ALA A 280 0.24 1.16 -6.06
N GLN A 281 -0.53 2.25 -6.21
CA GLN A 281 -1.36 2.53 -7.37
C GLN A 281 -0.57 2.65 -8.68
N ALA A 282 0.64 3.22 -8.68
CA ALA A 282 1.47 3.31 -9.88
C ALA A 282 2.02 1.95 -10.31
N SER A 283 2.39 1.10 -9.35
CA SER A 283 2.79 -0.30 -9.62
C SER A 283 1.63 -1.11 -10.18
N ARG A 284 0.44 -0.98 -9.57
CA ARG A 284 -0.81 -1.56 -10.10
C ARG A 284 -1.16 -1.03 -11.49
N LEU A 285 -0.96 0.27 -11.73
CA LEU A 285 -1.18 0.92 -13.02
C LEU A 285 -0.33 0.26 -14.11
N MET A 286 0.97 0.10 -13.83
CA MET A 286 1.89 -0.53 -14.75
C MET A 286 1.58 -2.02 -14.95
N TYR A 287 1.22 -2.73 -13.88
CA TYR A 287 0.87 -4.14 -13.95
C TYR A 287 -0.32 -4.39 -14.88
N LEU A 288 -1.43 -3.67 -14.66
CA LEU A 288 -2.64 -3.79 -15.49
C LEU A 288 -2.37 -3.34 -16.93
N LEU A 289 -1.56 -2.31 -17.14
CA LEU A 289 -1.13 -1.88 -18.47
C LEU A 289 -0.39 -3.00 -19.21
N LEU A 290 0.59 -3.64 -18.57
CA LEU A 290 1.35 -4.74 -19.18
C LEU A 290 0.50 -6.01 -19.38
N GLN A 291 -0.60 -6.18 -18.65
CA GLN A 291 -1.58 -7.25 -18.88
C GLN A 291 -2.48 -7.00 -20.10
N ASN A 292 -2.75 -5.73 -20.42
CA ASN A 292 -3.61 -5.37 -21.54
C ASN A 292 -2.87 -5.20 -22.86
N LEU A 293 -1.53 -5.18 -22.83
CA LEU A 293 -0.69 -5.19 -24.02
C LEU A 293 -0.28 -6.62 -24.38
N THR A 294 -0.26 -6.95 -25.67
CA THR A 294 0.36 -8.20 -26.13
C THR A 294 1.88 -8.13 -25.94
N LYS A 295 2.53 -9.30 -25.87
CA LYS A 295 4.00 -9.37 -25.78
C LYS A 295 4.68 -8.61 -26.91
N GLU A 296 4.14 -8.66 -28.12
CA GLU A 296 4.63 -7.94 -29.30
C GLU A 296 4.51 -6.42 -29.11
N GLN A 297 3.41 -5.93 -28.54
CA GLN A 297 3.22 -4.50 -28.27
C GLN A 297 4.20 -4.00 -27.21
N VAL A 298 4.41 -4.78 -26.13
CA VAL A 298 5.39 -4.45 -25.09
C VAL A 298 6.81 -4.44 -25.68
N ASN A 299 7.17 -5.44 -26.48
CA ASN A 299 8.46 -5.50 -27.15
C ASN A 299 8.64 -4.39 -28.18
N ALA A 300 7.56 -3.94 -28.82
CA ALA A 300 7.60 -2.81 -29.74
C ALA A 300 8.00 -1.51 -29.02
N LEU A 301 7.58 -1.29 -27.76
CA LEU A 301 8.02 -0.13 -26.97
C LEU A 301 9.53 -0.14 -26.71
N PHE A 302 10.15 -1.31 -26.52
CA PHE A 302 11.61 -1.47 -26.40
C PHE A 302 12.34 -1.18 -27.72
N LYS A 303 11.71 -1.54 -28.84
CA LYS A 303 12.27 -1.39 -30.20
C LYS A 303 11.89 -0.07 -30.88
N ARG A 304 11.15 0.82 -30.22
CA ARG A 304 10.75 2.12 -30.78
C ARG A 304 12.01 2.88 -31.24
N PRO A 305 12.05 3.40 -32.48
CA PRO A 305 13.17 4.23 -32.93
C PRO A 305 13.35 5.50 -32.07
N ASN A 306 12.27 5.97 -31.45
CA ASN A 306 12.29 7.14 -30.57
C ASN A 306 12.90 6.80 -29.20
N GLU A 307 14.15 7.24 -28.97
CA GLU A 307 14.86 7.00 -27.72
C GLU A 307 14.15 7.58 -26.50
N THR A 308 13.51 8.74 -26.62
CA THR A 308 12.77 9.34 -25.49
C THR A 308 11.68 8.41 -25.00
N ILE A 309 10.97 7.72 -25.91
CA ILE A 309 9.95 6.73 -25.54
C ILE A 309 10.59 5.55 -24.83
N ARG A 310 11.71 5.03 -25.34
CA ARG A 310 12.44 3.92 -24.69
C ARG A 310 12.90 4.30 -23.27
N ILE A 311 13.46 5.50 -23.10
CA ILE A 311 13.91 6.02 -21.81
C ILE A 311 12.72 6.15 -20.85
N LEU A 312 11.61 6.76 -21.30
CA LEU A 312 10.41 6.93 -20.48
C LEU A 312 9.79 5.59 -20.09
N PHE A 313 9.78 4.61 -20.99
CA PHE A 313 9.25 3.29 -20.72
C PHE A 313 10.09 2.52 -19.71
N LEU A 314 11.42 2.50 -19.90
CA LEU A 314 12.35 1.90 -18.94
C LEU A 314 12.29 2.59 -17.58
N ARG A 315 12.15 3.92 -17.55
CA ARG A 315 11.93 4.69 -16.32
C ARG A 315 10.64 4.28 -15.64
N ALA A 316 9.53 4.17 -16.38
CA ALA A 316 8.25 3.74 -15.84
C ALA A 316 8.36 2.33 -15.22
N LEU A 317 8.97 1.37 -15.93
CA LEU A 317 9.24 0.02 -15.42
C LEU A 317 10.10 0.03 -14.16
N TRP A 318 11.17 0.83 -14.13
CA TRP A 318 12.06 0.92 -12.98
C TRP A 318 11.31 1.49 -11.76
N GLN A 319 10.63 2.61 -11.93
CA GLN A 319 9.95 3.32 -10.84
C GLN A 319 8.78 2.53 -10.27
N THR A 320 7.96 1.92 -11.12
CA THR A 320 6.76 1.19 -10.71
C THR A 320 7.08 -0.22 -10.23
N GLY A 321 8.08 -0.87 -10.82
CA GLY A 321 8.59 -2.16 -10.36
C GLY A 321 9.35 -2.08 -9.03
N ARG A 322 9.67 -0.88 -8.53
CA ARG A 322 10.36 -0.72 -7.26
C ARG A 322 9.51 -1.24 -6.10
N ARG A 323 10.00 -2.26 -5.39
CA ARG A 323 9.36 -2.89 -4.22
C ARG A 323 8.03 -3.61 -4.50
N ASP A 324 7.68 -3.82 -5.77
CA ASP A 324 6.52 -4.63 -6.16
C ASP A 324 7.01 -5.97 -6.76
N HIS A 325 6.99 -7.02 -5.94
CA HIS A 325 7.47 -8.35 -6.34
C HIS A 325 6.60 -8.99 -7.43
N ASN A 326 5.30 -8.69 -7.44
CA ASN A 326 4.36 -9.24 -8.43
C ASN A 326 4.62 -8.62 -9.79
N LEU A 327 4.77 -7.28 -9.84
CA LEU A 327 5.11 -6.58 -11.06
C LEU A 327 6.50 -6.98 -11.58
N GLN A 328 7.51 -7.09 -10.73
CA GLN A 328 8.84 -7.57 -11.14
C GLN A 328 8.80 -8.97 -11.76
N SER A 329 8.05 -9.90 -11.15
CA SER A 329 7.87 -11.25 -11.67
C SER A 329 7.11 -11.25 -13.00
N TYR A 330 6.11 -10.38 -13.13
CA TYR A 330 5.35 -10.22 -14.37
C TYR A 330 6.20 -9.64 -15.50
N ILE A 331 6.97 -8.59 -15.21
CA ILE A 331 7.93 -7.99 -16.15
C ILE A 331 8.90 -9.07 -16.66
N HIS A 332 9.47 -9.88 -15.76
CA HIS A 332 10.34 -10.99 -16.14
C HIS A 332 9.66 -11.98 -17.09
N ASN A 333 8.42 -12.39 -16.81
CA ASN A 333 7.71 -13.39 -17.60
C ASN A 333 7.21 -12.85 -18.95
N THR A 334 6.98 -11.54 -19.04
CA THR A 334 6.36 -10.91 -20.22
C THR A 334 7.41 -10.35 -21.17
N LEU A 335 8.46 -9.74 -20.63
CA LEU A 335 9.51 -9.12 -21.45
C LEU A 335 10.40 -10.16 -22.10
N ASP A 336 10.83 -9.86 -23.33
CA ASP A 336 11.95 -10.56 -23.93
C ASP A 336 13.26 -10.11 -23.27
N TRP A 337 13.87 -11.03 -22.51
CA TRP A 337 15.10 -10.75 -21.77
C TRP A 337 16.27 -10.37 -22.67
N SER A 338 16.29 -10.88 -23.91
CA SER A 338 17.32 -10.52 -24.89
C SER A 338 17.26 -9.03 -25.21
N LEU A 339 16.07 -8.47 -25.44
CA LEU A 339 15.86 -7.04 -25.74
C LEU A 339 16.21 -6.13 -24.57
N LEU A 340 15.91 -6.55 -23.34
CA LEU A 340 16.28 -5.79 -22.16
C LEU A 340 17.80 -5.79 -21.96
N CYS A 341 18.48 -6.91 -22.20
CA CYS A 341 19.94 -6.99 -22.17
C CYS A 341 20.60 -6.23 -23.33
N GLU A 342 20.04 -6.28 -24.55
CA GLU A 342 20.46 -5.46 -25.69
C GLU A 342 20.35 -3.96 -25.38
N SER A 343 19.37 -3.55 -24.58
CA SER A 343 19.21 -2.14 -24.20
C SER A 343 20.38 -1.62 -23.35
N LEU A 344 21.16 -2.49 -22.68
CA LEU A 344 22.41 -2.09 -22.03
C LEU A 344 23.52 -1.74 -23.02
N HIS A 345 23.44 -2.23 -24.26
CA HIS A 345 24.37 -1.94 -25.34
C HIS A 345 24.00 -0.67 -26.11
N SER A 346 23.00 0.09 -25.65
CA SER A 346 22.60 1.31 -26.33
C SER A 346 23.75 2.32 -26.34
N SER A 347 23.93 3.00 -27.48
CA SER A 347 24.78 4.18 -27.58
C SER A 347 24.30 5.32 -26.68
N TYR A 348 23.02 5.31 -26.31
CA TYR A 348 22.40 6.28 -25.42
C TYR A 348 22.53 5.85 -23.97
N ALA A 349 23.31 6.62 -23.22
CA ALA A 349 23.60 6.37 -21.81
C ALA A 349 22.30 6.17 -21.01
N ASP A 350 21.34 7.09 -21.15
CA ASP A 350 20.08 7.01 -20.41
C ASP A 350 19.27 5.73 -20.67
N VAL A 351 19.31 5.20 -21.89
CA VAL A 351 18.63 3.92 -22.20
C VAL A 351 19.30 2.79 -21.42
N SER A 352 20.62 2.68 -21.54
CA SER A 352 21.38 1.65 -20.86
C SER A 352 21.24 1.76 -19.33
N TRP A 353 21.14 2.98 -18.78
CA TRP A 353 21.15 3.19 -17.33
C TRP A 353 19.81 2.75 -16.73
N ARG A 354 18.73 3.04 -17.46
CA ARG A 354 17.36 2.74 -17.02
C ARG A 354 17.09 1.24 -17.23
N ALA A 355 17.64 0.64 -18.29
CA ALA A 355 17.65 -0.82 -18.46
C ALA A 355 18.38 -1.51 -17.29
N CYS A 356 19.55 -1.01 -16.88
CA CYS A 356 20.28 -1.52 -15.72
C CYS A 356 19.42 -1.45 -14.44
N GLY A 357 18.70 -0.35 -14.22
CA GLY A 357 17.78 -0.21 -13.09
C GLY A 357 16.63 -1.22 -13.08
N VAL A 358 15.98 -1.42 -14.23
CA VAL A 358 14.93 -2.46 -14.39
C VAL A 358 15.49 -3.86 -14.09
N ILE A 359 16.64 -4.20 -14.66
CA ILE A 359 17.29 -5.50 -14.44
C ILE A 359 17.67 -5.68 -12.96
N THR A 360 18.16 -4.62 -12.31
CA THR A 360 18.51 -4.63 -10.89
C THR A 360 17.31 -4.99 -10.02
N ASN A 361 16.16 -4.37 -10.28
CA ASN A 361 14.91 -4.66 -9.57
C ASN A 361 14.50 -6.14 -9.75
N ILE A 362 14.53 -6.64 -10.98
CA ILE A 362 14.12 -8.03 -11.28
C ILE A 362 15.10 -9.03 -10.64
N ALA A 363 16.40 -8.85 -10.83
CA ALA A 363 17.43 -9.75 -10.30
C ALA A 363 17.46 -9.79 -8.77
N ALA A 364 16.93 -8.76 -8.09
CA ALA A 364 16.83 -8.74 -6.65
C ALA A 364 15.85 -9.81 -6.11
N ILE A 365 14.74 -10.06 -6.81
CA ILE A 365 13.66 -10.95 -6.36
C ILE A 365 13.65 -12.26 -7.14
N VAL A 366 13.87 -12.22 -8.44
CA VAL A 366 13.73 -13.37 -9.35
C VAL A 366 15.08 -14.09 -9.46
N ALA A 367 15.34 -15.05 -8.57
CA ALA A 367 16.65 -15.70 -8.45
C ALA A 367 17.11 -16.41 -9.75
N ASN A 368 16.18 -17.01 -10.50
CA ASN A 368 16.47 -17.71 -11.76
C ASN A 368 16.89 -16.79 -12.91
N VAL A 369 16.79 -15.47 -12.75
CA VAL A 369 17.29 -14.49 -13.73
C VAL A 369 18.81 -14.31 -13.63
N ARG A 370 19.39 -14.48 -12.44
CA ARG A 370 20.82 -14.22 -12.19
C ARG A 370 21.75 -15.09 -13.05
N PRO A 371 21.50 -16.40 -13.26
CA PRO A 371 22.28 -17.19 -14.20
C PRO A 371 22.23 -16.64 -15.64
N LEU A 372 21.06 -16.17 -16.09
CA LEU A 372 20.88 -15.64 -17.46
C LEU A 372 21.75 -14.40 -17.68
N LEU A 373 21.91 -13.58 -16.65
CA LEU A 373 22.72 -12.36 -16.67
C LEU A 373 24.22 -12.63 -16.78
N VAL A 374 24.70 -13.79 -16.35
CA VAL A 374 26.11 -14.14 -16.46
C VAL A 374 26.46 -14.69 -17.84
N SER A 375 25.49 -15.31 -18.50
CA SER A 375 25.68 -15.98 -19.80
C SER A 375 25.78 -15.05 -21.02
N SER A 376 25.47 -13.75 -20.88
CA SER A 376 25.11 -12.88 -22.01
C SER A 376 26.11 -11.74 -22.31
N ASP A 377 27.42 -11.91 -22.09
CA ASP A 377 28.45 -10.84 -22.17
C ASP A 377 28.17 -9.59 -21.27
N LEU A 378 27.10 -9.67 -20.49
CA LEU A 378 26.56 -8.57 -19.70
C LEU A 378 27.55 -8.02 -18.70
N LEU A 379 28.36 -8.88 -18.07
CA LEU A 379 29.31 -8.46 -17.04
C LEU A 379 30.35 -7.48 -17.61
N ASN A 380 30.79 -7.68 -18.86
CA ASN A 380 31.68 -6.75 -19.54
C ASN A 380 30.98 -5.42 -19.81
N GLN A 381 29.67 -5.45 -20.11
CA GLN A 381 28.89 -4.23 -20.31
C GLN A 381 28.61 -3.49 -19.01
N LEU A 382 28.30 -4.19 -17.93
CA LEU A 382 28.18 -3.60 -16.60
C LEU A 382 29.50 -2.95 -16.18
N MET A 383 30.63 -3.54 -16.53
CA MET A 383 31.94 -2.93 -16.29
C MET A 383 32.16 -1.65 -17.11
N SER A 384 31.83 -1.67 -18.40
CA SER A 384 31.89 -0.47 -19.26
C SER A 384 30.97 0.64 -18.73
N LEU A 385 29.75 0.26 -18.35
CA LEU A 385 28.75 1.12 -17.74
C LEU A 385 29.24 1.74 -16.42
N LEU A 386 29.84 0.92 -15.55
CA LEU A 386 30.41 1.37 -14.28
C LEU A 386 31.53 2.40 -14.51
N LYS A 387 32.49 2.09 -15.40
CA LYS A 387 33.58 3.01 -15.74
C LYS A 387 33.06 4.36 -16.24
N ARG A 388 32.04 4.33 -17.10
CA ARG A 388 31.40 5.54 -17.60
C ARG A 388 30.69 6.31 -16.49
N ALA A 389 29.96 5.64 -15.61
CA ALA A 389 29.30 6.26 -14.46
C ALA A 389 30.30 6.92 -13.50
N VAL A 390 31.45 6.28 -13.25
CA VAL A 390 32.56 6.84 -12.45
C VAL A 390 33.16 8.07 -13.13
N GLN A 391 33.44 8.00 -14.42
CA GLN A 391 33.98 9.12 -15.19
C GLN A 391 33.09 10.37 -15.13
N PHE A 392 31.76 10.18 -15.12
CA PHE A 392 30.78 11.27 -15.01
C PHE A 392 30.34 11.56 -13.57
N THR A 393 30.92 10.89 -12.57
CA THR A 393 30.54 11.02 -11.15
C THR A 393 29.03 10.80 -10.90
N ASP A 394 28.38 9.96 -11.70
CA ASP A 394 26.94 9.67 -11.57
C ASP A 394 26.72 8.61 -10.48
N LYS A 395 26.56 9.10 -9.24
CA LYS A 395 26.36 8.26 -8.04
C LYS A 395 25.23 7.24 -8.20
N ILE A 396 24.08 7.65 -8.74
CA ILE A 396 22.91 6.76 -8.87
C ILE A 396 23.25 5.59 -9.81
N CYS A 397 23.99 5.87 -10.88
CA CYS A 397 24.35 4.84 -11.84
C CYS A 397 25.47 3.93 -11.32
N ILE A 398 26.47 4.47 -10.62
CA ILE A 398 27.48 3.67 -9.92
C ILE A 398 26.79 2.69 -8.97
N LEU A 399 25.93 3.20 -8.09
CA LEU A 399 25.21 2.39 -7.12
C LEU A 399 24.33 1.34 -7.84
N THR A 400 23.64 1.70 -8.92
CA THR A 400 22.74 0.77 -9.64
C THR A 400 23.52 -0.42 -10.20
N VAL A 401 24.68 -0.17 -10.81
CA VAL A 401 25.54 -1.24 -11.33
C VAL A 401 26.10 -2.11 -10.21
N LEU A 402 26.60 -1.50 -9.14
CA LEU A 402 27.12 -2.25 -7.98
C LEU A 402 26.04 -3.15 -7.38
N ASN A 403 24.81 -2.66 -7.25
CA ASN A 403 23.70 -3.44 -6.73
C ASN A 403 23.30 -4.59 -7.66
N LEU A 404 23.36 -4.40 -8.98
CA LEU A 404 23.14 -5.49 -9.93
C LEU A 404 24.22 -6.57 -9.82
N LEU A 405 25.50 -6.16 -9.80
CA LEU A 405 26.62 -7.09 -9.61
C LEU A 405 26.48 -7.87 -8.30
N ALA A 406 26.12 -7.17 -7.21
CA ALA A 406 25.87 -7.79 -5.91
C ALA A 406 24.71 -8.79 -5.98
N ASN A 407 23.60 -8.46 -6.66
CA ASN A 407 22.46 -9.36 -6.84
C ASN A 407 22.86 -10.62 -7.62
N ILE A 408 23.67 -10.48 -8.69
CA ILE A 408 24.19 -11.61 -9.47
C ILE A 408 25.05 -12.52 -8.58
N ALA A 409 25.95 -11.93 -7.79
CA ALA A 409 26.84 -12.67 -6.90
C ALA A 409 26.12 -13.50 -5.82
N VAL A 410 24.82 -13.26 -5.55
CA VAL A 410 24.06 -14.06 -4.58
C VAL A 410 23.95 -15.53 -5.03
N THR A 411 23.73 -15.80 -6.31
CA THR A 411 23.68 -17.18 -6.83
C THR A 411 24.93 -17.53 -7.63
N GLU A 412 25.50 -16.56 -8.35
CA GLU A 412 26.61 -16.76 -9.29
C GLU A 412 27.97 -16.34 -8.70
N HIS A 413 28.15 -16.47 -7.38
CA HIS A 413 29.37 -16.07 -6.66
C HIS A 413 30.66 -16.66 -7.26
N SER A 414 30.62 -17.92 -7.72
CA SER A 414 31.78 -18.61 -8.28
C SER A 414 32.25 -17.96 -9.59
N ILE A 415 31.31 -17.56 -10.45
CA ILE A 415 31.61 -16.89 -11.72
C ILE A 415 32.05 -15.45 -11.45
N MET A 416 31.38 -14.74 -10.54
CA MET A 416 31.78 -13.39 -10.14
C MET A 416 33.18 -13.35 -9.55
N LYS A 417 33.59 -14.37 -8.77
CA LYS A 417 34.96 -14.51 -8.25
C LYS A 417 36.02 -14.63 -9.36
N GLN A 418 35.67 -15.14 -10.53
CA GLN A 418 36.58 -15.26 -11.66
C GLN A 418 36.75 -13.96 -12.45
N LYS A 419 35.84 -12.98 -12.28
CA LYS A 419 35.89 -11.66 -12.93
C LYS A 419 36.79 -10.67 -12.17
N LYS A 420 38.08 -11.01 -12.10
CA LYS A 420 39.09 -10.24 -11.36
C LYS A 420 39.17 -8.78 -11.80
N ASP A 421 39.06 -8.52 -13.10
CA ASP A 421 39.08 -7.18 -13.68
C ASP A 421 38.00 -6.26 -13.09
N ILE A 422 36.78 -6.76 -12.91
CA ILE A 422 35.67 -6.02 -12.28
C ILE A 422 35.96 -5.77 -10.80
N LEU A 423 36.40 -6.82 -10.08
CA LEU A 423 36.65 -6.74 -8.64
C LEU A 423 37.81 -5.80 -8.31
N ASP A 424 38.90 -5.88 -9.07
CA ASP A 424 40.08 -5.03 -8.90
C ASP A 424 39.73 -3.57 -9.17
N TYR A 425 38.89 -3.30 -10.18
CA TYR A 425 38.42 -1.94 -10.46
C TYR A 425 37.56 -1.38 -9.34
N ILE A 426 36.59 -2.15 -8.83
CA ILE A 426 35.73 -1.70 -7.71
C ILE A 426 36.59 -1.45 -6.47
N ASN A 427 37.52 -2.35 -6.14
CA ASN A 427 38.40 -2.20 -4.99
C ASN A 427 39.28 -0.95 -5.12
N GLY A 428 40.02 -0.81 -6.23
CA GLY A 428 40.98 0.27 -6.39
C GLY A 428 40.37 1.65 -6.68
N HIS A 429 39.20 1.72 -7.32
CA HIS A 429 38.61 2.99 -7.73
C HIS A 429 37.38 3.41 -6.94
N LEU A 430 36.62 2.48 -6.36
CA LEU A 430 35.35 2.82 -5.68
C LEU A 430 35.47 2.75 -4.17
N LEU A 431 36.04 1.67 -3.62
CA LEU A 431 36.07 1.49 -2.16
C LEU A 431 36.97 2.50 -1.44
N ASP A 432 38.09 2.87 -2.05
CA ASP A 432 39.07 3.76 -1.41
C ASP A 432 38.78 5.26 -1.64
N HIS A 433 37.95 5.61 -2.63
CA HIS A 433 37.89 6.98 -3.18
C HIS A 433 36.48 7.58 -3.30
N HIS A 434 35.42 6.84 -2.97
CA HIS A 434 34.04 7.34 -3.05
C HIS A 434 33.35 7.41 -1.69
N ASP A 435 32.13 7.97 -1.67
CA ASP A 435 31.31 8.10 -0.48
C ASP A 435 30.88 6.76 0.14
N GLU A 436 30.44 6.82 1.40
CA GLU A 436 30.09 5.65 2.21
C GLU A 436 29.02 4.76 1.56
N GLU A 437 28.05 5.32 0.82
CA GLU A 437 27.01 4.53 0.15
C GLU A 437 27.58 3.69 -0.99
N ILE A 438 28.51 4.26 -1.78
CA ILE A 438 29.19 3.53 -2.86
C ILE A 438 30.08 2.44 -2.26
N GLN A 439 30.79 2.75 -1.16
CA GLN A 439 31.60 1.77 -0.44
C GLN A 439 30.75 0.61 0.09
N GLU A 440 29.61 0.90 0.71
CA GLU A 440 28.68 -0.11 1.21
C GLU A 440 28.15 -1.00 0.08
N ALA A 441 27.74 -0.41 -1.05
CA ALA A 441 27.28 -1.15 -2.21
C ALA A 441 28.38 -2.04 -2.83
N GLY A 442 29.63 -1.57 -2.86
CA GLY A 442 30.78 -2.36 -3.29
C GLY A 442 31.10 -3.50 -2.32
N ASN A 443 31.14 -3.22 -1.02
CA ASN A 443 31.36 -4.22 0.04
C ASN A 443 30.31 -5.32 0.01
N ARG A 444 29.05 -4.99 -0.30
CA ARG A 444 27.96 -5.96 -0.48
C ARG A 444 28.28 -7.00 -1.55
N LEU A 445 28.86 -6.60 -2.68
CA LEU A 445 29.31 -7.52 -3.73
C LEU A 445 30.38 -8.48 -3.18
N PHE A 446 31.42 -7.96 -2.53
CA PHE A 446 32.49 -8.78 -1.96
C PHE A 446 31.97 -9.74 -0.89
N CYS A 447 31.09 -9.30 -0.01
CA CYS A 447 30.43 -10.14 0.98
C CYS A 447 29.66 -11.30 0.34
N ASN A 448 28.90 -11.06 -0.74
CA ASN A 448 28.19 -12.12 -1.45
C ASN A 448 29.15 -13.14 -2.07
N ILE A 449 30.30 -12.70 -2.59
CA ILE A 449 31.32 -13.59 -3.15
C ILE A 449 31.98 -14.44 -2.05
N ILE A 450 32.42 -13.80 -0.97
CA ILE A 450 33.12 -14.45 0.15
C ILE A 450 32.19 -15.42 0.88
N GLY A 451 30.97 -14.97 1.18
CA GLY A 451 29.91 -15.76 1.81
C GLY A 451 29.34 -16.84 0.90
N LYS A 452 29.80 -16.97 -0.36
CA LYS A 452 29.25 -17.93 -1.34
C LYS A 452 27.73 -17.83 -1.49
N GLY A 453 27.22 -16.61 -1.50
CA GLY A 453 25.78 -16.33 -1.53
C GLY A 453 25.04 -16.46 -0.19
N THR A 454 25.69 -16.98 0.86
CA THR A 454 25.12 -16.95 2.22
C THR A 454 25.29 -15.55 2.81
N ILE A 455 24.15 -14.89 3.03
CA ILE A 455 24.08 -13.52 3.57
C ILE A 455 23.52 -13.62 4.98
N SER A 456 24.01 -12.77 5.89
CA SER A 456 23.45 -12.64 7.22
C SER A 456 21.92 -12.43 7.17
N PRO A 457 21.12 -13.18 7.95
CA PRO A 457 19.68 -12.99 8.04
C PRO A 457 19.26 -11.58 8.48
N ASP A 458 20.10 -10.88 9.24
CA ASP A 458 19.84 -9.49 9.64
C ASP A 458 19.99 -8.51 8.48
N TRP A 459 20.92 -8.80 7.57
CA TRP A 459 21.09 -8.04 6.33
C TRP A 459 19.97 -8.32 5.33
N GLN A 460 19.48 -9.56 5.27
CA GLN A 460 18.28 -9.90 4.49
C GLN A 460 17.03 -9.20 5.02
N ARG A 461 16.85 -9.15 6.36
CA ARG A 461 15.69 -8.51 7.03
C ARG A 461 15.64 -7.00 6.88
N LYS A 462 16.79 -6.32 6.76
CA LYS A 462 16.85 -4.85 6.56
C LYS A 462 16.56 -4.39 5.12
N GLY A 463 16.07 -5.27 4.25
CA GLY A 463 15.72 -4.92 2.87
C GLY A 463 16.94 -4.87 1.97
N TYR A 464 17.63 -6.01 1.84
CA TYR A 464 18.82 -6.21 1.00
C TYR A 464 18.67 -5.82 -0.48
N VAL A 465 17.46 -5.50 -0.93
CA VAL A 465 17.20 -4.93 -2.24
C VAL A 465 17.33 -3.42 -2.13
N SER A 466 18.52 -2.87 -2.35
CA SER A 466 18.64 -1.44 -2.59
C SER A 466 17.80 -1.10 -3.82
N THR A 467 16.63 -0.51 -3.58
CA THR A 467 15.74 -0.04 -4.62
C THR A 467 15.96 1.44 -4.82
N MET A 468 16.86 1.79 -5.73
CA MET A 468 17.03 3.18 -6.15
C MET A 468 15.89 3.63 -7.07
N MET A 469 15.65 4.93 -7.06
CA MET A 469 14.76 5.58 -8.00
C MET A 469 15.50 5.87 -9.31
N ALA A 470 14.79 5.74 -10.42
CA ALA A 470 15.27 6.29 -11.67
C ALA A 470 15.36 7.83 -11.57
N PRO A 471 16.46 8.47 -12.03
CA PRO A 471 16.52 9.92 -12.14
C PRO A 471 15.34 10.48 -12.96
N THR A 472 14.88 11.67 -12.61
CA THR A 472 13.92 12.43 -13.42
C THR A 472 14.59 12.88 -14.71
N ILE A 473 13.87 12.79 -15.83
CA ILE A 473 14.29 13.37 -17.10
C ILE A 473 13.96 14.86 -17.00
N GLN A 474 14.97 15.73 -17.11
CA GLN A 474 14.78 17.18 -17.18
C GLN A 474 14.24 17.60 -18.54
#